data_AF-A0A518DQA4-F1
#
_entry.id   AF-A0A518DQA4-F1
#
_cell.length_a   1.000
_cell.length_b   1.000
_cell.length_c   1.000
_cell.angle_alpha   90.00
_cell.angle_beta   90.00
_cell.angle_gamma   90.00
#
_symmetry.space_group_name_H-M   'P 1'
#
loop_
_entity.id
_entity.type
_entity.pdbx_description
1 polymer ?
#
loop_
_entity_poly.entity_id
_entity_poly.type
_entity_poly.pdbx_seq_one_letter_code
_entity_poly.pdbx_strand_id
1 'polypeptide(L)' 'MREAVLAKFTQHEDLRELLLSTGDAKIVEHTENDDYWGDGGDGRGKNMLGRVLMDVRQSLRDDA' A
#
# COMPACT_ATOMS: atom_id res chain seq x y z
N MET A 1 -0.45 -11.92 -0.30
CA MET A 1 -0.70 -10.52 0.14
C MET A 1 -0.97 -9.58 -1.03
N ARG A 2 -0.06 -9.45 -2.01
CA ARG A 2 -0.28 -8.57 -3.18
C ARG A 2 -1.61 -8.82 -3.91
N GLU A 3 -1.94 -10.07 -4.19
CA GLU A 3 -3.20 -10.44 -4.87
C GLU A 3 -4.45 -10.01 -4.08
N ALA A 4 -4.46 -10.21 -2.76
CA ALA A 4 -5.57 -9.79 -1.92
C ALA A 4 -5.73 -8.26 -1.86
N VAL A 5 -4.61 -7.53 -1.79
CA VAL A 5 -4.63 -6.07 -1.84
C VAL A 5 -5.11 -5.58 -3.20
N LEU A 6 -4.61 -6.16 -4.29
CA LEU A 6 -5.10 -5.84 -5.64
C LEU A 6 -6.61 -6.09 -5.75
N ALA A 7 -7.10 -7.26 -5.32
CA ALA A 7 -8.52 -7.59 -5.31
C ALA A 7 -9.35 -6.57 -4.52
N LYS A 8 -8.88 -6.13 -3.35
CA LYS A 8 -9.53 -5.08 -2.56
C LYS A 8 -9.68 -3.78 -3.36
N PHE A 9 -8.61 -3.34 -4.02
CA PHE A 9 -8.63 -2.08 -4.78
C PHE A 9 -9.25 -2.20 -6.18
N THR A 10 -9.49 -3.41 -6.72
CA THR A 10 -10.27 -3.60 -7.95
C THR A 10 -11.75 -3.80 -7.71
N GLN A 11 -12.14 -4.32 -6.53
CA GLN A 11 -13.54 -4.54 -6.15
C GLN A 11 -14.24 -3.29 -5.59
N HIS A 12 -13.48 -2.30 -5.14
CA HIS A 12 -13.98 -1.10 -4.48
C HIS A 12 -13.43 0.17 -5.16
N GLU A 13 -14.25 0.82 -5.99
CA GLU A 13 -13.86 1.97 -6.82
C GLU A 13 -13.45 3.20 -5.98
N ASP A 14 -14.15 3.46 -4.89
CA ASP A 14 -13.83 4.51 -3.92
C ASP A 14 -12.43 4.32 -3.31
N LEU A 15 -12.09 3.08 -2.95
CA LEU A 15 -10.77 2.76 -2.43
C LEU A 15 -9.70 2.85 -3.52
N ARG A 16 -10.02 2.45 -4.75
CA ARG A 16 -9.13 2.58 -5.92
C ARG A 16 -8.74 4.05 -6.12
N GLU A 17 -9.74 4.91 -6.19
CA GLU A 17 -9.55 6.35 -6.34
C GLU A 17 -8.74 6.93 -5.19
N LEU A 18 -9.04 6.52 -3.95
CA LEU A 18 -8.29 6.95 -2.77
C LEU A 18 -6.81 6.55 -2.87
N LEU A 19 -6.50 5.31 -3.24
CA LEU A 19 -5.12 4.85 -3.41
C LEU A 19 -4.40 5.60 -4.53
N LEU A 20 -5.06 5.82 -5.67
CA LEU A 20 -4.49 6.58 -6.79
C LEU A 20 -4.26 8.06 -6.43
N SER A 21 -5.16 8.65 -5.62
CA SER A 21 -5.07 10.04 -5.17
C SER A 21 -3.83 10.34 -4.32
N THR A 22 -3.19 9.31 -3.75
CA THR A 22 -1.91 9.45 -3.03
C THR A 22 -0.75 9.88 -3.93
N GLY A 23 -0.94 9.90 -5.26
CA GLY A 23 0.07 10.37 -6.20
C GLY A 23 1.34 9.54 -6.07
N ASP A 24 2.49 10.19 -6.02
CA ASP A 24 3.78 9.52 -5.84
C ASP A 24 4.26 9.53 -4.37
N ALA A 25 3.38 9.91 -3.44
CA ALA A 25 3.71 9.90 -2.02
C ALA A 25 4.05 8.48 -1.55
N LYS A 26 5.04 8.39 -0.67
CA LYS A 26 5.42 7.14 -0.01
C LYS A 26 4.35 6.78 1.03
N ILE A 27 3.84 5.55 0.97
CA ILE A 27 2.91 5.03 1.98
C ILE A 27 3.70 4.25 3.03
N VAL A 28 3.50 4.59 4.29
CA VAL A 28 4.14 3.94 5.44
C VAL A 28 3.06 3.49 6.40
N GLU A 29 3.05 2.20 6.73
CA GLU A 29 2.29 1.69 7.87
C GLU A 29 3.15 1.91 9.12
N HIS A 30 2.69 2.80 9.99
CA HIS A 30 3.42 3.24 11.16
C HIS A 30 2.90 2.53 12.41
N THR A 31 3.70 1.61 12.95
CA THR A 31 3.30 0.79 14.10
C THR A 31 4.53 0.28 14.86
N GLU A 32 4.49 0.33 16.19
CA GLU A 32 5.52 -0.25 17.07
C GLU A 32 5.38 -1.79 17.21
N ASN A 33 4.28 -2.36 16.69
CA ASN A 33 3.92 -3.76 16.95
C ASN A 33 4.40 -4.74 15.87
N ASP A 34 4.89 -4.25 14.73
CA ASP A 34 5.23 -5.08 13.57
C ASP A 34 6.34 -4.44 12.70
N ASP A 35 7.54 -4.98 12.79
CA ASP A 35 8.70 -4.56 12.00
C ASP A 35 8.75 -5.16 10.59
N TYR A 36 7.85 -6.10 10.25
CA TYR A 36 7.80 -6.71 8.93
C TYR A 36 6.79 -6.00 8.04
N TRP A 37 5.53 -5.92 8.46
CA TRP A 37 4.49 -5.25 7.68
C TRP A 37 4.53 -3.73 7.82
N GLY A 38 4.91 -3.26 9.02
CA GLY A 38 5.07 -1.85 9.36
C GLY A 38 6.51 -1.36 9.40
N ASP A 39 6.67 -0.13 9.86
CA ASP A 39 7.95 0.54 10.02
C ASP A 39 8.58 0.39 11.42
N GLY A 40 7.96 -0.38 12.32
CA GLY A 40 8.45 -0.60 13.68
C GLY A 40 8.32 0.59 14.63
N GLY A 41 7.62 1.66 14.22
CA GLY A 41 7.42 2.88 15.02
C GLY A 41 8.63 3.80 15.07
N ASP A 42 9.81 3.30 14.70
CA ASP A 42 11.06 4.06 14.61
C ASP A 42 11.64 4.12 13.18
N GLY A 43 10.91 3.56 12.21
CA GLY A 43 11.29 3.56 10.81
C GLY A 43 12.25 2.45 10.39
N ARG A 44 12.68 1.56 11.30
CA ARG A 44 13.60 0.45 10.99
C ARG A 44 12.88 -0.78 10.41
N GLY A 45 11.57 -0.85 10.54
CA GLY A 45 10.74 -1.90 9.97
C GLY A 45 10.74 -1.87 8.43
N LYS A 46 10.33 -2.99 7.83
CA LYS A 46 10.41 -3.22 6.38
C LYS A 46 9.32 -2.48 5.61
N ASN A 47 8.22 -2.10 6.27
CA ASN A 47 7.04 -1.48 5.69
C ASN A 47 6.54 -2.27 4.46
N MET A 48 6.46 -3.60 4.58
CA MET A 48 6.05 -4.46 3.47
C MET A 48 4.63 -4.15 2.99
N LEU A 49 3.73 -3.68 3.88
CA LEU A 49 2.38 -3.30 3.47
C LEU A 49 2.41 -2.04 2.60
N GLY A 50 3.14 -1.01 3.02
CA GLY A 50 3.31 0.22 2.23
C GLY A 50 3.91 -0.06 0.85
N ARG A 51 4.90 -0.96 0.77
CA ARG A 51 5.47 -1.41 -0.51
C ARG A 51 4.43 -2.07 -1.40
N VAL A 52 3.66 -3.03 -0.87
CA VAL A 52 2.60 -3.71 -1.63
C VAL A 52 1.53 -2.72 -2.11
N LEU A 53 1.14 -1.74 -1.28
CA LEU A 53 0.19 -0.69 -1.69
C LEU A 53 0.73 0.15 -2.84
N MET A 54 2.01 0.54 -2.80
CA MET A 54 2.64 1.29 -3.88
C MET A 54 2.78 0.46 -5.16
N ASP A 55 3.11 -0.83 -5.06
CA ASP A 55 3.16 -1.74 -6.21
C ASP A 55 1.78 -1.95 -6.85
N VAL A 56 0.73 -2.08 -6.02
CA VAL A 56 -0.65 -2.19 -6.51
C VAL A 56 -1.12 -0.89 -7.14
N ARG A 57 -0.78 0.27 -6.53
CA ARG A 57 -1.04 1.60 -7.12
C ARG A 57 -0.45 1.71 -8.51
N GLN A 58 0.78 1.23 -8.72
CA GLN A 58 1.42 1.27 -10.03
C GLN A 58 0.69 0.37 -11.04
N SER A 59 0.35 -0.87 -10.68
CA SER A 59 -0.42 -1.74 -11.59
C SER A 59 -1.78 -1.16 -11.98
N LEU A 60 -2.49 -0.53 -11.03
CA LEU A 60 -3.78 0.11 -11.31
C LEU A 60 -3.69 1.34 -12.22
N ARG A 61 -2.51 1.99 -12.30
CA ARG A 61 -2.22 3.06 -13.25
C ARG A 61 -1.91 2.52 -14.64
N ASP A 62 -1.15 1.42 -14.70
CA ASP A 62 -0.74 0.81 -15.97
C ASP A 62 -1.93 0.13 -16.69
N ASP A 63 -2.95 -0.31 -15.93
CA ASP A 63 -4.19 -0.91 -16.45
C ASP A 63 -5.24 0.13 -16.94
N ALA A 64 -5.00 1.43 -16.72
CA ALA A 64 -5.93 2.53 -17.06
C ALA A 64 -5.60 3.18 -18.41
#